data_AF-A0A6J6XT57-F1
#
_entry.id   AF-A0A6J6XT57-F1
#
_cell.length_a   1.000
_cell.length_b   1.000
_cell.length_c   1.000
_cell.angle_alpha   90.00
_cell.angle_beta   90.00
_cell.angle_gamma   90.00
#
_symmetry.space_group_name_H-M   'P 1'
#
loop_
_entity.id
_entity.type
_entity.pdbx_description
1 polymer ?
#
loop_
_entity_poly.entity_id
_entity_poly.type
_entity_poly.pdbx_seq_one_letter_code
_entity_poly.pdbx_strand_id
1 'polypeptide(L)'
;MRRGIPFGTSLPADAPSTHPAARPAYPADRGLLFLCYQSSIRRQFEFVQSRWVNDPNFPRNDSGQDPVIAQNATPGSFTLPGGQPNHIALMQRFVTTTGGDYFFQPSLAALKRLAGSAPVVAVAGVALPLSTTAASGPPRLPASPRRRKSKVRRPKRS
;
A
#
# COMPACT_ATOMS: atom_id res chain seq x y z
N MET A 1 2.88 -5.59 11.15
CA MET A 1 2.54 -6.47 12.30
C MET A 1 1.18 -7.11 12.08
N ARG A 2 1.02 -8.41 12.35
CA ARG A 2 -0.28 -9.11 12.25
C ARG A 2 -0.89 -9.31 13.64
N ARG A 3 -2.21 -9.11 13.75
CA ARG A 3 -3.01 -9.20 14.98
C ARG A 3 -4.39 -9.81 14.69
N GLY A 4 -4.44 -10.81 13.81
CA GLY A 4 -5.69 -11.50 13.47
C GLY A 4 -6.15 -12.46 14.57
N ILE A 5 -7.45 -12.73 14.60
CA ILE A 5 -8.11 -13.61 15.57
C ILE A 5 -9.05 -14.57 14.81
N PRO A 6 -9.00 -15.88 15.04
CA PRO A 6 -9.95 -16.83 14.47
C PRO A 6 -11.39 -16.55 14.93
N PHE A 7 -12.37 -16.82 14.08
CA PHE A 7 -13.78 -16.74 14.44
C PHE A 7 -14.54 -17.98 13.98
N GLY A 8 -15.73 -18.21 14.58
CA GLY A 8 -16.57 -19.36 14.31
C GLY A 8 -16.17 -20.60 15.11
N THR A 9 -17.04 -21.61 15.07
CA THR A 9 -16.82 -22.88 15.78
C THR A 9 -15.71 -23.69 15.10
N SER A 10 -14.84 -24.32 15.89
CA SER A 10 -13.82 -25.23 15.37
C SER A 10 -14.43 -26.40 14.60
N LEU A 11 -13.69 -26.92 13.61
CA LEU A 11 -14.05 -28.20 12.97
C LEU A 11 -13.65 -29.33 13.93
N PRO A 12 -14.54 -30.28 14.27
CA PRO A 12 -14.14 -31.49 14.97
C PRO A 12 -13.04 -32.22 14.21
N ALA A 13 -12.06 -32.79 14.92
CA ALA A 13 -10.85 -33.36 14.30
C ALA A 13 -11.13 -34.55 13.38
N ASP A 14 -12.22 -35.28 13.65
CA ASP A 14 -12.70 -36.45 12.94
C ASP A 14 -13.89 -36.14 11.99
N ALA A 15 -14.22 -34.86 11.82
CA ALA A 15 -15.32 -34.46 10.96
C ALA A 15 -15.01 -34.82 9.49
N PRO A 16 -15.89 -35.58 8.79
CA PRO A 16 -15.71 -35.85 7.38
C PRO A 16 -15.83 -34.57 6.55
N SER A 17 -15.36 -34.60 5.30
CA SER A 17 -15.47 -33.46 4.37
C SER A 17 -16.91 -33.04 4.07
N THR A 18 -17.88 -33.91 4.32
CA THR A 18 -19.33 -33.67 4.20
C THR A 18 -19.94 -33.02 5.44
N HIS A 19 -19.19 -32.88 6.54
CA HIS A 19 -19.70 -32.29 7.77
C HIS A 19 -20.20 -30.86 7.51
N PRO A 20 -21.34 -30.41 8.08
CA PRO A 20 -21.88 -29.06 7.83
C PRO A 20 -20.87 -27.94 8.12
N ALA A 21 -20.07 -28.14 9.17
CA ALA A 21 -18.94 -27.30 9.55
C ALA A 21 -17.76 -27.26 8.56
N ALA A 22 -17.64 -28.21 7.62
CA ALA A 22 -16.56 -28.27 6.64
C ALA A 22 -16.77 -27.28 5.48
N ARG A 23 -18.03 -26.90 5.20
CA ARG A 23 -18.41 -25.82 4.29
C ARG A 23 -19.40 -24.90 4.99
N PRO A 24 -18.94 -24.16 6.01
CA PRO A 24 -19.83 -23.33 6.78
C PRO A 24 -20.33 -22.18 5.92
N ALA A 25 -21.60 -21.84 6.11
CA ALA A 25 -22.26 -20.68 5.53
C ALA A 25 -22.83 -19.82 6.68
N TYR A 26 -23.01 -18.53 6.42
CA TYR A 26 -23.61 -17.61 7.38
C TYR A 26 -24.93 -18.19 7.94
N PRO A 27 -25.16 -18.19 9.27
CA PRO A 27 -24.36 -17.54 10.33
C PRO A 27 -23.29 -18.44 10.99
N ALA A 28 -23.09 -19.68 10.53
CA ALA A 28 -22.14 -20.64 11.09
C ALA A 28 -20.72 -20.54 10.50
N ASP A 29 -20.45 -19.46 9.75
CA ASP A 29 -19.15 -19.16 9.14
C ASP A 29 -18.00 -19.21 10.13
N ARG A 30 -16.84 -19.57 9.60
CA ARG A 30 -15.58 -19.57 10.35
C ARG A 30 -14.45 -19.04 9.49
N GLY A 31 -13.38 -18.63 10.15
CA GLY A 31 -12.17 -18.23 9.47
C GLY A 31 -11.31 -17.35 10.35
N LEU A 32 -10.74 -16.32 9.74
CA LEU A 32 -9.82 -15.41 10.39
C LEU A 32 -10.31 -13.97 10.21
N LEU A 33 -10.53 -13.26 11.32
CA LEU A 33 -10.59 -11.81 11.31
C LEU A 33 -9.17 -11.29 11.14
N PHE A 34 -8.78 -10.98 9.92
CA PHE A 34 -7.43 -10.53 9.61
C PHE A 34 -7.28 -9.05 9.94
N LEU A 35 -6.31 -8.74 10.81
CA LEU A 35 -5.93 -7.36 11.15
C LEU A 35 -4.40 -7.23 11.04
N CYS A 36 -3.94 -6.17 10.38
CA CYS A 36 -2.52 -5.85 10.33
C CYS A 36 -2.23 -4.36 10.46
N TYR A 37 -1.18 -4.03 11.21
CA TYR A 37 -0.68 -2.68 11.40
C TYR A 37 0.56 -2.45 10.58
N GLN A 38 0.62 -1.26 9.98
CA GLN A 38 1.55 -0.93 8.94
C GLN A 38 1.51 0.60 8.70
N SER A 39 2.56 1.18 8.14
CA SER A 39 2.68 2.65 8.01
C SER A 39 2.25 3.18 6.63
N SER A 40 2.08 2.31 5.64
CA SER A 40 1.73 2.69 4.27
C SER A 40 0.98 1.57 3.53
N ILE A 41 -0.35 1.71 3.43
CA ILE A 41 -1.24 0.63 3.01
C ILE A 41 -0.80 -0.03 1.71
N ARG A 42 -0.55 0.85 0.75
CA ARG A 42 -0.01 0.59 -0.57
C ARG A 42 1.31 -0.19 -0.59
N ARG A 43 2.27 0.15 0.26
CA ARG A 43 3.64 -0.42 0.20
C ARG A 43 3.75 -1.76 0.92
N GLN A 44 2.77 -2.12 1.73
CA GLN A 44 2.86 -3.28 2.61
C GLN A 44 1.73 -4.25 2.30
N PHE A 45 0.51 -4.04 2.83
CA PHE A 45 -0.61 -4.95 2.61
C PHE A 45 -0.95 -5.14 1.13
N GLU A 46 -1.22 -4.05 0.41
CA GLU A 46 -1.58 -4.12 -1.02
C GLU A 46 -0.44 -4.70 -1.86
N PHE A 47 0.81 -4.33 -1.53
CA PHE A 47 1.98 -4.83 -2.23
C PHE A 47 2.12 -6.34 -2.07
N VAL A 48 2.08 -6.86 -0.84
CA VAL A 48 2.17 -8.30 -0.59
C VAL A 48 1.02 -9.04 -1.28
N GLN A 49 -0.21 -8.57 -1.16
CA GLN A 49 -1.35 -9.23 -1.77
C GLN A 49 -1.28 -9.25 -3.31
N SER A 50 -0.91 -8.12 -3.94
CA SER A 50 -0.91 -8.01 -5.40
C SER A 50 0.35 -8.54 -6.07
N ARG A 51 1.53 -8.27 -5.48
CA ARG A 51 2.84 -8.56 -6.11
C ARG A 51 3.45 -9.87 -5.67
N TRP A 52 3.04 -10.42 -4.53
CA TRP A 52 3.60 -11.68 -4.05
C TRP A 52 2.56 -12.79 -4.08
N VAL A 53 1.41 -12.55 -3.48
CA VAL A 53 0.38 -13.59 -3.30
C VAL A 53 -0.34 -13.90 -4.60
N ASN A 54 -0.73 -12.86 -5.36
CA ASN A 54 -1.51 -13.00 -6.58
C ASN A 54 -0.66 -13.06 -7.86
N ASP A 55 0.65 -12.83 -7.79
CA ASP A 55 1.54 -12.81 -8.95
C ASP A 55 2.12 -14.22 -9.19
N PRO A 56 1.76 -14.92 -10.29
CA PRO A 56 2.29 -16.25 -10.56
C PRO A 56 3.80 -16.27 -10.87
N ASN A 57 4.41 -15.10 -11.08
CA ASN A 57 5.83 -14.95 -11.40
C ASN A 57 6.67 -14.49 -10.20
N PHE A 58 6.10 -14.51 -9.00
CA PHE A 58 6.82 -14.19 -7.78
C PHE A 58 7.02 -15.45 -6.91
N PRO A 59 8.19 -15.66 -6.30
CA PRO A 59 9.43 -14.86 -6.41
C PRO A 59 10.25 -15.13 -7.68
N ARG A 60 9.86 -16.16 -8.45
CA ARG A 60 10.47 -16.52 -9.74
C ARG A 60 9.36 -16.75 -10.75
N ASN A 61 9.67 -16.59 -12.03
CA ASN A 61 8.74 -16.94 -13.10
C ASN A 61 8.22 -18.37 -12.92
N ASP A 62 6.93 -18.57 -13.20
CA ASP A 62 6.24 -19.87 -13.09
C ASP A 62 6.24 -20.51 -11.68
N SER A 63 6.42 -19.70 -10.62
CA SER A 63 6.25 -20.16 -9.23
C SER A 63 4.78 -20.48 -8.92
N GLY A 64 3.87 -19.83 -9.65
CA GLY A 64 2.45 -19.89 -9.38
C GLY A 64 2.04 -18.99 -8.21
N GLN A 65 0.75 -19.04 -7.87
CA GLN A 65 0.15 -18.18 -6.85
C GLN A 65 0.14 -18.85 -5.48
N ASP A 66 -0.04 -18.05 -4.44
CA ASP A 66 -0.20 -18.59 -3.08
C ASP A 66 -1.45 -19.50 -3.00
N PRO A 67 -1.30 -20.75 -2.54
CA PRO A 67 -2.40 -21.71 -2.57
C PRO A 67 -3.49 -21.46 -1.53
N VAL A 68 -3.27 -20.57 -0.57
CA VAL A 68 -4.17 -20.34 0.57
C VAL A 68 -4.99 -19.08 0.36
N ILE A 69 -4.34 -17.96 0.06
CA ILE A 69 -4.94 -16.61 0.08
C ILE A 69 -4.96 -15.88 -1.26
N ALA A 70 -4.49 -16.51 -2.35
CA ALA A 70 -4.60 -15.91 -3.68
C ALA A 70 -6.05 -15.81 -4.16
N GLN A 71 -6.37 -14.71 -4.85
CA GLN A 71 -7.74 -14.39 -5.27
C GLN A 71 -7.94 -14.38 -6.79
N ASN A 72 -6.85 -14.38 -7.56
CA ASN A 72 -6.87 -13.99 -8.97
C ASN A 72 -6.68 -15.23 -9.88
N ALA A 73 -7.75 -15.99 -10.08
CA ALA A 73 -7.95 -17.11 -11.03
C ALA A 73 -8.29 -18.45 -10.37
N THR A 74 -9.20 -19.19 -11.01
CA THR A 74 -9.46 -20.60 -10.69
C THR A 74 -9.56 -21.35 -12.02
N PRO A 75 -8.77 -22.44 -12.20
CA PRO A 75 -7.85 -23.02 -11.22
C PRO A 75 -6.56 -22.18 -11.12
N GLY A 76 -6.16 -21.83 -9.88
CA GLY A 76 -4.82 -21.31 -9.62
C GLY A 76 -3.81 -22.46 -9.68
N SER A 77 -2.54 -22.19 -10.00
CA SER A 77 -1.48 -23.20 -9.98
C SER A 77 -0.37 -22.76 -9.05
N PHE A 78 0.27 -23.70 -8.35
CA PHE A 78 1.50 -23.44 -7.58
C PHE A 78 2.55 -24.53 -7.82
N THR A 79 3.82 -24.16 -7.65
CA THR A 79 4.98 -25.03 -7.90
C THR A 79 5.61 -25.47 -6.59
N LEU A 80 5.76 -26.79 -6.39
CA LEU A 80 6.45 -27.35 -5.22
C LEU A 80 7.98 -27.24 -5.34
N PRO A 81 8.69 -26.90 -4.25
CA PRO A 81 10.15 -26.99 -4.25
C PRO A 81 10.61 -28.44 -4.46
N GLY A 82 11.46 -28.67 -5.47
CA GLY A 82 12.15 -29.96 -5.67
C GLY A 82 11.62 -30.88 -6.79
N GLY A 83 10.71 -30.43 -7.67
CA GLY A 83 10.22 -31.23 -8.80
C GLY A 83 10.10 -30.43 -10.12
N GLN A 84 10.43 -31.07 -11.24
CA GLN A 84 10.30 -30.54 -12.61
C GLN A 84 9.05 -31.13 -13.30
N PRO A 85 8.23 -30.30 -13.96
CA PRO A 85 7.34 -29.34 -13.32
C PRO A 85 6.09 -30.05 -12.74
N ASN A 86 5.94 -30.07 -11.42
CA ASN A 86 4.68 -30.50 -10.81
C ASN A 86 3.85 -29.25 -10.49
N HIS A 87 3.25 -28.65 -11.53
CA HIS A 87 2.23 -27.63 -11.33
C HIS A 87 1.01 -28.31 -10.70
N ILE A 88 0.73 -27.97 -9.44
CA ILE A 88 -0.49 -28.44 -8.80
C ILE A 88 -1.59 -27.44 -9.11
N ALA A 89 -2.59 -27.90 -9.84
CA ALA A 89 -3.83 -27.16 -10.02
C ALA A 89 -4.62 -27.15 -8.71
N LEU A 90 -4.83 -25.96 -8.17
CA LEU A 90 -5.74 -25.72 -7.06
C LEU A 90 -7.16 -25.84 -7.57
N MET A 91 -7.81 -26.96 -7.22
CA MET A 91 -9.17 -27.26 -7.65
C MET A 91 -10.23 -26.47 -6.88
N GLN A 92 -9.85 -25.84 -5.76
CA GLN A 92 -10.75 -25.03 -4.95
C GLN A 92 -10.00 -23.94 -4.19
N ARG A 93 -10.73 -22.89 -3.81
CA ARG A 93 -10.27 -21.82 -2.94
C ARG A 93 -10.56 -22.16 -1.49
N PHE A 94 -9.55 -22.02 -0.63
CA PHE A 94 -9.71 -22.29 0.81
C PHE A 94 -10.12 -21.07 1.62
N VAL A 95 -9.69 -19.87 1.20
CA VAL A 95 -10.01 -18.60 1.89
C VAL A 95 -10.82 -17.70 0.97
N THR A 96 -12.01 -17.31 1.42
CA THR A 96 -12.86 -16.34 0.73
C THR A 96 -12.94 -15.07 1.57
N THR A 97 -12.48 -13.93 1.02
CA THR A 97 -12.63 -12.63 1.68
C THR A 97 -14.09 -12.19 1.58
N THR A 98 -14.76 -12.10 2.73
CA THR A 98 -16.16 -11.65 2.82
C THR A 98 -16.29 -10.13 2.91
N GLY A 99 -15.20 -9.42 3.18
CA GLY A 99 -15.14 -7.97 3.25
C GLY A 99 -13.86 -7.49 3.93
N GLY A 100 -13.71 -6.18 4.03
CA GLY A 100 -12.59 -5.54 4.72
C GLY A 100 -12.63 -4.03 4.52
N ASP A 101 -11.89 -3.31 5.37
CA ASP A 101 -11.78 -1.85 5.29
C ASP A 101 -10.41 -1.40 5.83
N TYR A 102 -10.04 -0.16 5.52
CA TYR A 102 -8.78 0.46 5.92
C TYR A 102 -9.02 1.49 7.02
N PHE A 103 -8.46 1.22 8.19
CA PHE A 103 -8.58 2.08 9.36
C PHE A 103 -7.27 2.78 9.71
N PHE A 104 -7.40 3.95 10.33
CA PHE A 104 -6.29 4.66 10.95
C PHE A 104 -6.42 4.60 12.47
N GLN A 105 -5.36 4.14 13.15
CA GLN A 105 -5.28 4.16 14.61
C GLN A 105 -4.48 5.38 15.06
N PRO A 106 -5.14 6.49 15.46
CA PRO A 106 -4.44 7.66 15.98
C PRO A 106 -3.73 7.35 17.31
N SER A 107 -2.74 8.16 17.67
CA SER A 107 -2.11 8.08 18.98
C SER A 107 -3.09 8.51 20.09
N LEU A 108 -2.82 8.08 21.32
CA LEU A 108 -3.63 8.50 22.48
C LEU A 108 -3.64 10.02 22.65
N ALA A 109 -2.52 10.70 22.36
CA ALA A 109 -2.45 12.15 22.38
C ALA A 109 -3.37 12.79 21.32
N ALA A 110 -3.38 12.25 20.10
CA ALA A 110 -4.26 12.72 19.04
C ALA A 110 -5.74 12.51 19.40
N LEU A 111 -6.09 11.36 19.99
CA LEU A 111 -7.44 11.10 20.50
C LEU A 111 -7.85 12.10 21.59
N LYS A 112 -6.98 12.37 22.58
CA LYS A 112 -7.27 13.38 23.63
C LYS A 112 -7.47 14.78 23.05
N ARG A 113 -6.72 15.14 22.00
CA ARG A 113 -6.90 16.43 21.29
C ARG A 113 -8.21 16.47 20.53
N LEU A 114 -8.59 15.39 19.84
CA LEU A 114 -9.86 15.28 19.13
C LEU A 114 -11.06 15.29 20.08
N ALA A 115 -10.92 14.70 21.26
CA ALA A 115 -11.94 14.67 22.31
C ALA A 115 -12.05 15.97 23.13
N GLY A 116 -11.22 16.99 22.84
CA GLY A 116 -11.21 18.25 23.59
C GLY A 116 -10.66 18.14 25.03
N SER A 117 -10.03 17.02 25.38
CA SER A 117 -9.58 16.72 26.74
C SER A 117 -8.08 16.95 26.96
N ALA A 118 -7.35 17.46 25.96
CA ALA A 118 -5.95 17.85 26.10
C ALA A 118 -5.79 19.37 25.90
N PRO A 119 -4.97 20.05 26.72
CA PRO A 119 -4.59 21.43 26.43
C PRO A 119 -3.93 21.48 25.05
N VAL A 120 -4.25 22.51 24.27
CA VAL A 120 -3.64 22.75 22.97
C VAL A 120 -2.16 23.05 23.22
N VAL A 121 -1.31 22.04 23.16
CA VAL A 121 0.14 22.25 23.12
C VAL A 121 0.43 22.88 21.75
N ALA A 122 0.73 24.17 21.75
CA ALA A 122 1.31 24.84 20.61
C ALA A 122 2.61 24.10 20.26
N VAL A 123 2.72 23.62 19.03
CA VAL A 123 3.97 23.05 18.54
C VAL A 123 4.95 24.22 18.39
N ALA A 124 5.72 24.49 19.44
CA ALA A 124 6.90 25.34 19.34
C ALA A 124 7.96 24.57 18.55
N GLY A 125 8.08 24.84 17.25
CA GLY A 125 9.18 24.32 16.45
C GLY A 125 8.88 24.07 14.98
N VAL A 126 8.57 25.13 14.22
CA VAL A 126 9.30 25.45 12.98
C VAL A 126 9.28 26.98 12.88
N ALA A 127 10.28 27.64 13.46
CA ALA A 127 10.58 29.01 13.05
C ALA A 127 11.21 28.92 11.67
N LEU A 128 10.41 29.13 10.62
CA LEU A 128 10.96 29.56 9.33
C LEU A 128 11.64 30.90 9.60
N PRO A 129 12.93 31.08 9.25
CA PRO A 129 13.53 32.41 9.36
C PRO A 129 12.80 33.32 8.39
N LEU A 130 11.97 34.24 8.91
CA LEU A 130 11.62 35.45 8.18
C LEU A 130 12.92 36.24 8.04
N SER A 131 13.56 36.17 6.88
CA SER A 131 14.58 37.14 6.50
C SER A 131 13.92 38.51 6.47
N THR A 132 14.07 39.27 7.57
CA THR A 132 13.81 40.70 7.58
C THR A 132 14.98 41.35 6.84
N THR A 133 14.87 41.44 5.52
CA THR A 133 15.73 42.36 4.77
C THR A 133 15.23 43.77 5.05
N ALA A 134 16.00 44.50 5.85
CA ALA A 134 15.82 45.93 6.06
C ALA A 134 15.74 46.65 4.71
N ALA A 135 14.81 47.59 4.62
CA ALA A 135 14.57 48.42 3.45
C ALA A 135 15.86 49.17 3.03
N SER A 136 16.46 48.72 1.93
CA SER A 136 17.44 49.46 1.15
C SER A 136 16.67 50.37 0.19
N GLY A 137 17.01 51.66 0.19
CA GLY A 137 16.32 52.72 -0.55
C GLY A 137 16.23 52.52 -2.07
N PRO A 138 15.46 53.38 -2.77
CA PRO A 138 15.11 53.16 -4.17
C PRO A 138 16.35 53.13 -5.10
N PRO A 139 16.40 52.19 -6.06
CA PRO A 139 17.55 52.02 -6.94
C PRO A 139 17.68 53.18 -7.94
N ARG A 140 18.87 53.78 -7.99
CA ARG A 140 19.29 54.78 -8.99
C ARG A 140 19.37 54.11 -10.37
N LEU A 141 18.66 54.65 -11.37
CA LEU A 141 18.70 54.17 -12.75
C LEU A 141 20.10 54.39 -13.37
N PRO A 142 20.73 53.37 -13.99
CA PRO A 142 21.97 53.55 -14.74
C PRO A 142 21.70 54.17 -16.13
N ALA A 143 22.58 55.09 -16.55
CA ALA A 143 22.53 55.80 -17.82
C ALA A 143 22.70 54.85 -19.03
N SER A 144 21.93 55.10 -20.10
CA SER A 144 21.90 54.28 -21.31
C SER A 144 23.15 54.45 -22.19
N PRO A 145 23.82 53.36 -22.64
CA PRO A 145 24.90 53.45 -23.62
C PRO A 145 24.39 53.58 -25.06
N ARG A 146 25.03 54.49 -25.80
CA ARG A 146 24.73 54.91 -27.18
C ARG A 146 24.92 53.77 -28.20
N ARG A 147 23.88 53.43 -28.96
CA ARG A 147 23.86 52.35 -29.96
C ARG A 147 24.73 52.67 -31.19
N ARG A 148 25.79 51.87 -31.43
CA ARG A 148 26.60 51.92 -32.66
C ARG A 148 26.06 50.92 -33.68
N LYS A 149 25.66 51.38 -34.87
CA LYS A 149 25.17 50.51 -35.96
C LYS A 149 26.37 49.89 -36.70
N SER A 150 26.39 48.57 -36.82
CA SER A 150 27.24 47.87 -37.80
C SER A 150 26.37 46.95 -38.67
N LYS A 151 26.54 47.09 -39.98
CA LYS A 151 25.79 46.44 -41.05
C LYS A 151 26.74 45.43 -41.69
N VAL A 152 26.45 44.13 -41.63
CA VAL A 152 27.28 43.10 -42.27
C VAL A 152 26.40 42.19 -43.14
N ARG A 153 26.95 41.93 -44.33
CA ARG A 153 26.37 41.34 -45.56
C ARG A 153 26.07 39.84 -45.43
N ARG A 154 25.07 39.39 -46.18
CA ARG A 154 24.77 37.96 -46.45
C ARG A 154 25.50 37.47 -47.71
N PRO A 155 25.96 36.21 -47.78
CA PRO A 155 26.23 35.52 -49.03
C PRO A 155 25.08 34.57 -49.44
N LYS A 156 25.01 34.31 -50.75
CA LYS A 156 23.97 33.57 -51.49
C LYS A 156 24.13 32.04 -51.36
N ARG A 157 23.00 31.32 -51.37
CA ARG A 157 22.90 29.88 -51.63
C ARG A 157 22.95 29.60 -53.13
N SER A 158 23.63 28.53 -53.51
CA SER A 158 23.40 27.72 -54.71
C SER A 158 23.08 26.30 -54.24
#